data_AF-A0A8C2YSJ3-F1
#
_entry.id   AF-A0A8C2YSJ3-F1
#
_cell.length_a   1.000
_cell.length_b   1.000
_cell.length_c   1.000
_cell.angle_alpha   90.00
_cell.angle_beta   90.00
_cell.angle_gamma   90.00
#
_symmetry.space_group_name_H-M   'P 1'
#
loop_
_entity.id
_entity.type
_entity.pdbx_description
1 polymer ?
#
loop_
_entity_poly.entity_id
_entity_poly.type
_entity_poly.pdbx_seq_one_letter_code
_entity_poly.pdbx_strand_id
1 'polypeptide(L)'
;VSYQEIPFYHIWNGTQQYLHCTFTLERVSPSTSDLACKVWVWQVEGDGQSFNINFNITKDTRFAELLALESEGGVPALVGPSAFKIPFLIRQKIITSLDPPCSRGADWRTLAQKLHLDSPSVCVYCV
;
A
#
# COMPACT_ATOMS: atom_id res chain seq x y z
N VAL A 1 -12.66 -23.98 -7.34
CA VAL A 1 -11.83 -23.02 -8.09
C VAL A 1 -10.45 -23.00 -7.44
N SER A 2 -9.38 -23.21 -8.19
CA SER A 2 -8.03 -23.43 -7.63
C SER A 2 -7.18 -22.15 -7.49
N TYR A 3 -7.61 -21.02 -8.06
CA TYR A 3 -6.92 -19.73 -7.97
C TYR A 3 -7.89 -18.57 -8.23
N GLN A 4 -7.48 -17.35 -7.87
CA GLN A 4 -8.17 -16.09 -8.19
C GLN A 4 -7.19 -15.17 -8.91
N GLU A 5 -7.68 -14.43 -9.89
CA GLU A 5 -6.86 -13.49 -10.67
C GLU A 5 -7.32 -12.06 -10.42
N ILE A 6 -6.36 -11.16 -10.29
CA ILE A 6 -6.61 -9.73 -10.30
C ILE A 6 -6.15 -9.21 -11.67
N PRO A 7 -7.05 -8.61 -12.47
CA PRO A 7 -6.68 -8.04 -13.75
C PRO A 7 -5.53 -7.04 -13.64
N PHE A 8 -4.57 -7.12 -14.57
CA PHE A 8 -3.36 -6.28 -14.55
C PHE A 8 -3.67 -4.78 -14.44
N TYR A 9 -4.72 -4.31 -15.13
CA TYR A 9 -5.09 -2.89 -15.12
C TYR A 9 -5.53 -2.38 -13.74
N HIS A 10 -6.06 -3.25 -12.87
CA HIS A 10 -6.41 -2.88 -11.48
C HIS A 10 -5.14 -2.63 -10.65
N ILE A 11 -4.11 -3.44 -10.83
CA ILE A 11 -2.82 -3.32 -10.13
C ILE A 11 -2.04 -2.12 -10.67
N TRP A 12 -1.94 -2.00 -11.99
CA TRP A 12 -1.11 -1.00 -12.65
C TRP A 12 -1.64 0.43 -12.49
N ASN A 13 -2.97 0.61 -12.57
CA ASN A 13 -3.56 1.95 -12.49
C ASN A 13 -3.51 2.55 -11.07
N GLY A 14 -3.36 1.71 -10.03
CA GLY A 14 -3.22 2.16 -8.63
C GLY A 14 -4.43 2.89 -8.05
N THR A 15 -5.55 2.95 -8.77
CA THR A 15 -6.75 3.68 -8.37
C THR A 15 -7.60 2.94 -7.34
N GLN A 16 -7.42 1.63 -7.22
CA GLN A 16 -8.13 0.81 -6.23
C GLN A 16 -7.30 0.67 -4.97
N GLN A 17 -7.75 1.35 -3.93
CA GLN A 17 -7.28 1.10 -2.58
C GLN A 17 -7.92 -0.22 -2.13
N TYR A 18 -7.12 -1.15 -1.60
CA TYR A 18 -7.59 -2.43 -1.02
C TYR A 18 -7.98 -3.55 -2.01
N LEU A 19 -7.15 -3.79 -3.02
CA LEU A 19 -7.25 -5.00 -3.83
C LEU A 19 -7.01 -6.26 -2.99
N HIS A 20 -7.98 -7.18 -2.99
CA HIS A 20 -7.92 -8.42 -2.23
C HIS A 20 -8.58 -9.58 -3.00
N CYS A 21 -8.20 -10.80 -2.64
CA CYS A 21 -8.86 -12.03 -3.04
C CYS A 21 -9.30 -12.77 -1.78
N THR A 22 -10.53 -13.26 -1.77
CA THR A 22 -11.11 -13.91 -0.58
C THR A 22 -11.24 -15.40 -0.83
N PHE A 23 -10.57 -16.20 0.00
CA PHE A 23 -10.67 -17.65 -0.04
C PHE A 23 -11.50 -18.13 1.14
N THR A 24 -12.62 -18.79 0.85
CA THR A 24 -13.47 -19.40 1.88
C THR A 24 -13.10 -20.87 2.02
N LEU A 25 -12.66 -21.26 3.22
CA LEU A 25 -12.45 -22.67 3.57
C LEU A 25 -13.62 -23.17 4.43
N GLU A 26 -13.96 -24.43 4.25
CA GLU A 26 -14.87 -25.17 5.14
C GLU A 26 -14.08 -26.23 5.91
N ARG A 27 -14.44 -26.43 7.18
CA ARG A 27 -13.82 -27.48 7.98
C ARG A 27 -14.43 -28.82 7.61
N VAL A 28 -13.58 -29.80 7.34
CA VAL A 28 -14.01 -31.18 7.05
C VAL A 28 -14.75 -31.80 8.26
N SER A 29 -14.38 -31.42 9.48
CA SER A 29 -15.07 -31.84 10.70
C SER A 29 -15.01 -30.76 11.80
N PRO A 30 -15.96 -30.76 12.77
CA PRO A 30 -15.89 -29.90 13.94
C PRO A 30 -14.66 -30.15 14.83
N SER A 31 -14.10 -31.37 14.78
CA SER A 31 -12.87 -31.73 15.47
C SER A 31 -11.60 -31.18 14.83
N THR A 32 -11.67 -30.66 13.60
CA THR A 32 -10.53 -30.06 12.92
C THR A 32 -10.20 -28.73 13.59
N SER A 33 -9.08 -28.68 14.30
CA SER A 33 -8.61 -27.52 15.05
C SER A 33 -7.45 -26.78 14.41
N ASP A 34 -6.72 -27.38 13.47
CA ASP A 34 -5.51 -26.80 12.91
C ASP A 34 -5.67 -26.59 11.40
N LEU A 35 -5.34 -25.38 10.95
CA LEU A 35 -5.26 -25.04 9.53
C LEU A 35 -3.79 -24.85 9.16
N ALA A 36 -3.34 -25.65 8.20
CA ALA A 36 -2.03 -25.54 7.57
C ALA A 36 -2.23 -25.48 6.05
N CYS A 37 -1.85 -24.36 5.42
CA CYS A 37 -1.89 -24.23 3.98
C CYS A 37 -0.78 -23.30 3.46
N LYS A 38 -0.55 -23.36 2.15
CA LYS A 38 0.44 -22.52 1.48
C LYS A 38 -0.27 -21.69 0.42
N VAL A 39 -0.16 -20.38 0.53
CA VAL A 39 -0.70 -19.43 -0.46
C VAL A 39 0.40 -19.05 -1.42
N TRP A 40 0.09 -19.03 -2.70
CA TRP A 40 0.97 -18.56 -3.76
C TRP A 40 0.38 -17.29 -4.37
N VAL A 41 1.27 -16.33 -4.63
CA VAL A 41 0.96 -15.09 -5.33
C VAL A 41 1.98 -14.95 -6.43
N TRP A 42 1.56 -14.88 -7.68
CA TRP A 42 2.47 -14.78 -8.81
C TRP A 42 1.88 -13.90 -9.91
N GLN A 43 2.78 -13.32 -10.69
CA GLN A 43 2.44 -12.71 -11.95
C GLN A 43 2.57 -13.76 -13.07
N VAL A 44 1.60 -13.80 -14.00
CA VAL A 44 1.69 -14.63 -15.20
C VAL A 44 2.97 -14.26 -15.96
N GLU A 45 3.80 -15.25 -16.27
CA GLU A 45 5.13 -15.07 -16.90
C GLU A 45 6.13 -14.23 -16.08
N GLY A 46 5.87 -14.02 -14.79
CA GLY A 46 6.71 -13.22 -13.90
C GLY A 46 7.08 -13.94 -12.60
N ASP A 47 7.53 -13.16 -11.63
CA ASP A 47 7.93 -13.66 -10.33
C ASP A 47 6.73 -14.07 -9.47
N GLY A 48 7.00 -14.94 -8.50
CA GLY A 48 6.02 -15.39 -7.53
C GLY A 48 6.61 -15.53 -6.13
N GLN A 49 5.74 -15.38 -5.14
CA GLN A 49 6.04 -15.57 -3.73
C GLN A 49 5.05 -16.55 -3.12
N SER A 50 5.50 -17.24 -2.07
CA SER A 50 4.64 -18.12 -1.30
C SER A 50 4.70 -17.84 0.19
N PHE A 51 3.57 -18.02 0.85
CA PHE A 51 3.39 -17.79 2.28
C PHE A 51 2.81 -19.05 2.91
N ASN A 52 3.41 -19.52 4.00
CA ASN A 52 2.85 -20.61 4.79
C ASN A 52 1.92 -20.03 5.85
N ILE A 53 0.71 -20.56 5.92
CA ILE A 53 -0.29 -20.22 6.91
C ILE A 53 -0.42 -21.45 7.82
N ASN A 54 -0.14 -21.27 9.10
CA ASN A 54 -0.29 -22.30 10.13
C ASN A 54 -0.91 -21.66 11.36
N PHE A 55 -2.14 -22.03 11.71
CA PHE A 55 -2.75 -21.59 12.96
C PHE A 55 -3.83 -22.55 13.48
N ASN A 56 -4.09 -22.45 14.78
CA ASN A 56 -5.09 -23.25 15.46
C ASN A 56 -6.41 -22.48 15.56
N ILE A 57 -7.43 -22.96 14.85
CA ILE A 57 -8.71 -22.29 14.64
C ILE A 57 -9.51 -22.10 15.94
N THR A 58 -9.25 -22.89 16.99
CA THR A 58 -9.96 -22.77 18.27
C THR A 58 -9.23 -21.90 19.30
N LYS A 59 -7.91 -21.72 19.17
CA LYS A 59 -7.09 -20.91 20.08
C LYS A 59 -6.81 -19.50 19.58
N ASP A 60 -6.96 -19.27 18.28
CA ASP A 60 -6.54 -18.04 17.65
C ASP A 60 -7.66 -16.98 17.63
N THR A 61 -7.71 -16.14 18.67
CA THR A 61 -8.68 -15.03 18.81
C THR A 61 -8.34 -13.80 17.97
N ARG A 62 -7.22 -13.81 17.24
CA ARG A 62 -6.77 -12.66 16.41
C ARG A 62 -7.80 -12.24 15.35
N PHE A 63 -8.65 -13.16 14.90
CA PHE A 63 -9.71 -12.86 13.94
C PHE A 63 -10.79 -11.94 14.52
N ALA A 64 -11.14 -12.09 15.80
CA ALA A 64 -12.08 -11.19 16.48
C ALA A 64 -11.49 -9.79 16.66
N GLU A 65 -10.17 -9.69 16.83
CA GLU A 65 -9.43 -8.44 16.99
C GLU A 65 -9.23 -7.71 15.65
N LEU A 66 -8.98 -8.43 14.56
CA LEU A 66 -8.90 -7.89 13.19
C LEU A 66 -10.24 -7.32 12.71
N LEU A 67 -11.35 -8.03 12.96
CA LEU A 67 -12.69 -7.51 12.65
C LEU A 67 -13.06 -6.27 13.45
N ALA A 68 -12.53 -6.13 14.67
CA ALA A 68 -12.70 -4.93 15.49
C ALA A 68 -11.84 -3.76 14.96
N LEU A 69 -10.64 -4.03 14.45
CA LEU A 69 -9.74 -3.04 13.85
C LEU A 69 -10.24 -2.52 12.49
N GLU A 70 -10.93 -3.34 11.70
CA GLU A 70 -11.59 -2.88 10.46
C GLU A 70 -12.72 -1.87 10.72
N SER A 71 -13.26 -1.83 11.95
CA SER A 71 -14.21 -0.80 12.39
C SER A 71 -13.54 0.52 12.80
N GLU A 72 -12.24 0.53 13.09
CA GLU A 72 -11.46 1.72 13.43
C GLU A 72 -10.49 2.07 12.29
N GLY A 73 -11.04 2.59 11.20
CA GLY A 73 -10.30 3.22 10.10
C GLY A 73 -9.61 4.53 10.49
N GLY A 74 -8.87 4.53 11.60
CA GLY A 74 -8.04 5.64 12.05
C GLY A 74 -6.58 5.37 11.73
N VAL A 75 -6.13 5.74 10.54
CA VAL A 75 -4.69 5.95 10.29
C VAL A 75 -4.21 6.95 11.36
N PRO A 76 -3.13 6.71 12.13
CA PRO A 76 -2.57 7.77 12.94
C PRO A 76 -2.01 8.80 11.98
N ALA A 77 -2.84 9.79 11.60
CA ALA A 77 -2.37 10.97 10.93
C ALA A 77 -1.40 11.64 11.89
N LEU A 78 -0.10 11.55 11.58
CA LEU A 78 0.88 12.38 12.26
C LEU A 78 0.49 13.82 11.93
N VAL A 79 -0.04 14.55 12.91
CA VAL A 79 -0.37 15.97 12.77
C VAL A 79 0.81 16.79 13.30
N GLY A 80 1.21 17.82 12.57
CA GLY A 80 2.25 18.76 12.99
C GLY A 80 3.64 18.46 12.42
N PRO A 81 4.71 19.07 12.98
CA PRO A 81 6.08 19.00 12.45
C PRO A 81 6.61 17.59 12.23
N SER A 82 6.11 16.63 13.00
CA SER A 82 6.47 15.20 12.94
C SER A 82 5.87 14.46 11.73
N ALA A 83 4.93 15.07 11.00
CA ALA A 83 4.37 14.52 9.76
C ALA A 83 5.35 14.54 8.59
N PHE A 84 6.40 15.36 8.69
CA PHE A 84 7.34 15.61 7.60
C PHE A 84 8.73 15.15 8.00
N LYS A 85 9.35 14.32 7.16
CA LYS A 85 10.79 13.99 7.30
C LYS A 85 11.70 15.20 7.08
N ILE A 86 11.19 16.26 6.44
CA ILE A 86 11.93 17.48 6.12
C ILE A 86 11.49 18.62 7.07
N PRO A 87 12.42 19.18 7.87
CA PRO A 87 12.16 20.34 8.73
C PRO A 87 11.57 21.54 7.98
N PHE A 88 10.69 22.29 8.66
CA PHE A 88 9.97 23.44 8.09
C PHE A 88 10.90 24.46 7.40
N LEU A 89 11.99 24.87 8.08
CA LEU A 89 12.92 25.86 7.53
C LEU A 89 13.61 25.39 6.24
N ILE A 90 13.82 24.07 6.11
CA ILE A 90 14.39 23.48 4.90
C ILE A 90 13.34 23.46 3.79
N ARG A 91 12.10 23.08 4.09
CA ARG A 91 10.98 23.14 3.14
C ARG A 91 10.80 24.56 2.59
N GLN A 92 10.78 25.57 3.46
CA GLN A 92 10.63 26.97 3.06
C GLN A 92 11.76 27.41 2.12
N LYS A 93 13.02 27.05 2.40
CA LYS A 93 14.15 27.36 1.51
C LYS A 93 14.03 26.67 0.15
N ILE A 94 13.64 25.40 0.13
CA ILE A 94 13.41 24.64 -1.11
C ILE A 94 12.34 25.32 -1.96
N ILE A 95 11.18 25.63 -1.36
CA ILE A 95 10.05 26.31 -2.04
C ILE A 95 10.53 27.66 -2.63
N THR A 96 11.11 28.54 -1.81
CA THR A 96 11.55 29.87 -2.28
C THR A 96 12.62 29.81 -3.38
N SER A 97 13.39 28.73 -3.47
CA SER A 97 14.47 28.58 -4.45
C SER A 97 14.00 27.93 -5.75
N LEU A 98 12.96 27.09 -5.71
CA LEU A 98 12.51 26.27 -6.84
C LEU A 98 11.16 26.71 -7.45
N ASP A 99 10.32 27.44 -6.70
CA ASP A 99 9.03 27.95 -7.19
C ASP A 99 9.17 29.04 -8.28
N PRO A 100 10.12 29.98 -8.21
CA PRO A 100 10.25 30.99 -9.24
C PRO A 100 10.60 30.35 -10.60
N PRO A 101 9.89 30.70 -11.68
CA PRO A 101 10.18 30.14 -13.01
C PRO A 101 11.59 30.53 -13.45
N CYS A 102 12.46 29.53 -13.61
CA CYS A 102 13.86 29.72 -13.99
C CYS A 102 14.05 29.35 -15.46
N SER A 103 14.39 30.33 -16.30
CA SER A 103 14.66 30.12 -17.74
C SER A 103 15.86 29.20 -18.03
N ARG A 104 16.70 28.93 -17.02
CA ARG A 104 17.83 27.98 -17.08
C ARG A 104 17.45 26.55 -16.67
N GLY A 105 16.19 26.27 -16.35
CA GLY A 105 15.72 24.93 -15.98
C GLY A 105 16.23 24.45 -14.62
N ALA A 106 16.54 25.36 -13.70
CA ALA A 106 16.86 25.03 -12.30
C ALA A 106 15.65 25.28 -11.39
N ASP A 107 14.46 24.89 -11.84
CA ASP A 107 13.20 25.03 -11.12
C ASP A 107 12.67 23.66 -10.66
N TRP A 108 11.50 23.67 -10.03
CA TRP A 108 10.84 22.46 -9.54
C TRP A 108 10.59 21.40 -10.64
N ARG A 109 10.50 21.79 -11.92
CA ARG A 109 10.24 20.87 -13.04
C ARG A 109 11.41 19.93 -13.28
N THR A 110 12.64 20.46 -13.27
CA THR A 110 13.86 19.63 -13.41
C THR A 110 14.08 18.75 -12.18
N LEU A 111 13.70 19.22 -10.99
CA LEU A 111 13.71 18.37 -9.79
C LEU A 111 12.72 17.21 -9.94
N ALA A 112 11.50 17.47 -10.44
CA ALA A 112 10.50 16.44 -10.69
C ALA A 112 11.00 15.38 -11.68
N GLN A 113 11.65 15.79 -12.77
CA GLN A 113 12.28 14.89 -13.75
C GLN A 113 13.34 13.99 -13.12
N LYS A 114 14.23 14.56 -12.31
CA LYS A 114 15.28 13.80 -11.62
C LYS A 114 14.75 12.82 -10.58
N LEU A 115 13.59 13.12 -10.01
CA LEU A 115 12.90 12.24 -9.08
C LEU A 115 11.97 11.23 -9.79
N HIS A 116 11.94 11.23 -11.12
CA HIS A 116 11.06 10.40 -11.95
C HIS A 116 9.57 10.61 -11.63
N LEU A 117 9.18 11.85 -11.31
CA LEU A 117 7.81 12.25 -10.96
C LEU A 117 6.98 12.71 -12.17
N ASP A 118 7.44 12.42 -13.40
CA ASP A 118 6.90 12.96 -14.67
C ASP A 118 5.55 12.37 -15.12
N SER A 119 4.80 11.76 -14.21
CA SER A 119 3.45 11.24 -14.50
C SER A 119 2.39 12.31 -14.20
N PRO A 120 1.32 12.43 -15.01
CA PRO A 120 0.29 13.48 -14.89
C PRO A 120 -0.57 13.41 -13.60
N SER A 121 -0.20 12.56 -12.64
CA SER A 121 -0.93 12.31 -11.39
C SER A 121 -0.30 12.98 -10.17
N VAL A 122 0.87 13.61 -10.30
CA VAL A 122 1.44 14.38 -9.18
C VAL A 122 0.83 15.77 -9.21
N CYS A 123 -0.31 15.91 -8.55
CA CYS A 123 -0.86 17.20 -8.16
C CYS A 123 0.26 18.02 -7.52
N VAL A 124 0.77 19.02 -8.27
CA VAL A 124 1.60 20.11 -7.75
C VAL A 124 0.67 21.07 -6.99
N TYR A 125 -0.11 20.54 -6.05
CA TYR A 125 -0.95 21.28 -5.11
C TYR A 125 -1.12 20.43 -3.85
N CYS A 126 -0.04 20.28 -3.10
CA CYS A 126 -0.14 20.12 -1.66
C CYS A 126 0.71 21.23 -1.02
N VAL A 127 0.06 22.36 -0.76
CA VAL A 127 0.40 23.20 0.41
C VAL A 127 -0.10 22.46 1.65
#